data_AF-A0A7V5C413-F1
#
_entry.id   AF-A0A7V5C413-F1
#
_cell.length_a   1.000
_cell.length_b   1.000
_cell.length_c   1.000
_cell.angle_alpha   90.00
_cell.angle_beta   90.00
_cell.angle_gamma   90.00
#
_symmetry.space_group_name_H-M   'P 1'
#
loop_
_entity.id
_entity.type
_entity.pdbx_description
1 polymer ?
#
loop_
_entity_poly.entity_id
_entity_poly.type
_entity_poly.pdbx_seq_one_letter_code
_entity_poly.pdbx_strand_id
1 'polypeptide(L)'
;MKKEKTIKVGIMSKEAYKKRTIAIAKGEYIPKKDEPKVWFESLQSMAQVLSSQNQDLLKVIIEKQPQSLKELEELTGRAKPNLSRTLKTLEQYGIVELARVNNA
;
A
#
# COMPACT_ATOMS: atom_id res chain seq x y z
N MET A 1 -9.31 -17.75 -12.08
CA MET A 1 -8.16 -17.43 -11.21
C MET A 1 -7.83 -15.95 -11.39
N LYS A 2 -7.99 -15.10 -10.36
CA LYS A 2 -7.62 -13.68 -10.45
C LYS A 2 -6.11 -13.61 -10.72
N LYS A 3 -5.69 -12.88 -11.76
CA LYS A 3 -4.26 -12.65 -12.06
C LYS A 3 -3.59 -12.04 -10.83
N GLU A 4 -2.58 -12.71 -10.30
CA GLU A 4 -1.70 -12.13 -9.28
C GLU A 4 -1.04 -10.89 -9.87
N LYS A 5 -1.44 -9.72 -9.36
CA LYS A 5 -0.93 -8.43 -9.83
C LYS A 5 0.30 -8.09 -9.01
N THR A 6 1.48 -8.39 -9.53
CA THR A 6 2.75 -8.02 -8.90
C THR A 6 2.89 -6.50 -8.87
N ILE A 7 3.05 -5.93 -7.67
CA ILE A 7 3.34 -4.50 -7.48
C ILE A 7 4.86 -4.33 -7.44
N LYS A 8 5.39 -3.44 -8.26
CA LYS A 8 6.81 -3.05 -8.23
C LYS A 8 6.99 -1.88 -7.28
N VAL A 9 7.90 -2.06 -6.33
CA VAL A 9 8.30 -1.06 -5.34
C VAL A 9 9.71 -0.56 -5.62
N GLY A 10 9.95 0.73 -5.42
CA GLY A 10 11.24 1.37 -5.62
C GLY A 10 11.70 2.05 -4.35
N ILE A 11 13.01 2.23 -4.20
CA ILE A 11 13.61 2.95 -3.08
C ILE A 11 14.24 4.22 -3.64
N MET A 12 13.86 5.37 -3.09
CA MET A 12 14.36 6.68 -3.51
C MET A 12 14.21 7.66 -2.36
N SER A 13 15.24 8.48 -2.11
CA SER A 13 15.14 9.54 -1.10
C SER A 13 14.02 10.53 -1.44
N LYS A 14 13.48 11.20 -0.42
CA LYS A 14 12.43 12.20 -0.58
C LYS A 14 12.79 13.30 -1.59
N GLU A 15 14.04 13.77 -1.56
CA GLU A 15 14.53 14.80 -2.47
C GLU A 15 14.56 14.32 -3.92
N ALA A 16 15.07 13.11 -4.16
CA ALA A 16 15.10 12.52 -5.48
C ALA A 16 13.67 12.25 -6.00
N TYR A 17 12.76 11.80 -5.13
CA TYR A 17 11.36 11.60 -5.50
C TYR A 17 10.67 12.90 -5.87
N LYS A 18 10.95 13.99 -5.15
CA LYS A 18 10.47 15.34 -5.48
C LYS A 18 10.98 15.80 -6.85
N LYS A 19 12.28 15.65 -7.12
CA LYS A 19 12.88 15.97 -8.43
C LYS A 19 12.25 15.16 -9.56
N ARG A 20 12.08 13.85 -9.36
CA ARG A 20 11.40 12.95 -10.31
C ARG A 20 9.97 13.43 -10.60
N THR A 21 9.21 13.76 -9.57
CA THR A 21 7.81 14.21 -9.71
C THR A 21 7.71 15.51 -10.50
N ILE A 22 8.62 16.46 -10.26
CA ILE A 22 8.68 17.72 -11.01
C ILE A 22 9.05 17.46 -12.48
N ALA A 23 10.04 16.60 -12.76
CA ALA A 23 10.42 16.27 -14.13
C ALA A 23 9.30 15.58 -14.91
N ILE A 24 8.49 14.74 -14.24
CA ILE A 24 7.29 14.14 -14.84
C ILE A 24 6.27 15.22 -15.20
N ALA A 25 5.96 16.11 -14.27
CA ALA A 25 4.99 17.18 -14.49
C ALA A 25 5.41 18.13 -15.63
N LYS A 26 6.72 18.32 -15.82
CA LYS A 26 7.29 19.11 -16.93
C LYS A 26 7.33 18.37 -18.27
N GLY A 27 7.09 17.06 -18.31
CA GLY A 27 7.26 16.24 -19.50
C GLY A 27 8.72 15.90 -19.84
N GLU A 28 9.68 16.30 -19.01
CA GLU A 28 11.11 15.98 -19.15
C GLU A 28 11.39 14.49 -18.88
N TYR A 29 10.51 13.83 -18.13
CA TYR A 29 10.60 12.42 -17.81
C TYR A 29 9.25 11.73 -17.95
N ILE A 30 9.18 10.68 -18.78
CA ILE A 30 7.99 9.85 -18.95
C ILE A 30 8.25 8.49 -18.29
N PRO A 31 7.59 8.17 -17.16
CA PRO A 31 7.77 6.88 -16.50
C PRO A 31 7.39 5.72 -17.43
N LYS A 32 8.27 4.72 -17.51
CA LYS A 32 7.99 3.49 -18.25
C LYS A 32 6.89 2.70 -17.57
N LYS A 33 6.16 1.91 -18.36
CA LYS A 33 5.09 1.02 -17.88
C LYS A 33 5.53 0.05 -16.76
N ASP A 34 6.81 -0.32 -16.80
CA ASP A 34 7.41 -1.31 -15.91
C ASP A 34 8.07 -0.71 -14.65
N GLU A 35 8.09 0.62 -14.54
CA GLU A 35 8.67 1.29 -13.37
C GLU A 35 7.86 1.08 -12.09
N PRO A 36 8.53 1.16 -10.92
CA PRO A 36 7.83 1.16 -9.64
C PRO A 36 6.76 2.24 -9.55
N LYS A 37 5.60 1.84 -9.03
CA LYS A 37 4.47 2.73 -8.78
C LYS A 37 4.42 3.20 -7.33
N VAL A 38 5.03 2.42 -6.44
CA VAL A 38 5.15 2.72 -5.01
C VAL A 38 6.62 2.99 -4.71
N TRP A 39 6.90 4.10 -4.04
CA TRP A 39 8.24 4.55 -3.72
C TRP A 39 8.40 4.69 -2.21
N PHE A 40 9.47 4.10 -1.67
CA PHE A 40 9.84 4.20 -0.26
C PHE A 40 11.11 5.04 -0.10
N GLU A 41 11.20 5.78 1.00
CA GLU A 41 12.37 6.61 1.30
C GLU A 41 13.64 5.77 1.59
N SER A 42 13.47 4.54 2.09
CA SER A 42 14.56 3.64 2.41
C SER A 42 14.13 2.17 2.36
N LEU A 43 15.11 1.26 2.35
CA LEU A 43 14.86 -0.18 2.47
C LEU A 43 14.19 -0.52 3.82
N GLN A 44 14.58 0.19 4.88
CA GLN A 44 14.04 -0.02 6.22
C GLN A 44 12.55 0.35 6.29
N SER A 45 12.16 1.51 5.74
CA SER A 45 10.74 1.90 5.73
C SER A 45 9.90 0.96 4.87
N MET A 46 10.44 0.51 3.74
CA MET A 46 9.82 -0.54 2.93
C MET A 46 9.60 -1.82 3.74
N ALA A 47 10.63 -2.32 4.42
CA ALA A 47 10.55 -3.56 5.20
C ALA A 47 9.57 -3.47 6.39
N GLN A 48 9.43 -2.28 7.02
CA GLN A 48 8.44 -2.08 8.07
C GLN A 48 7.01 -2.07 7.53
N VAL A 49 6.76 -1.33 6.44
CA VAL A 49 5.43 -1.21 5.84
C VAL A 49 4.98 -2.54 5.22
N LEU A 50 5.88 -3.21 4.49
CA LEU A 50 5.66 -4.51 3.85
C LEU A 50 6.25 -5.66 4.66
N SER A 51 6.18 -5.58 5.99
CA SER A 51 6.57 -6.69 6.87
C SER A 51 5.76 -7.96 6.58
N SER A 52 6.26 -9.13 6.98
CA SER A 52 5.54 -10.41 6.81
C SER A 52 4.12 -10.35 7.36
N GLN A 53 3.93 -9.79 8.55
CA GLN A 53 2.61 -9.62 9.17
C GLN A 53 1.65 -8.76 8.34
N ASN A 54 2.17 -7.74 7.65
CA ASN A 54 1.36 -6.91 6.77
C ASN A 54 1.12 -7.56 5.41
N GLN A 55 2.05 -8.38 4.91
CA GLN A 55 1.82 -9.21 3.72
C GLN A 55 0.74 -10.28 3.97
N ASP A 56 0.75 -10.92 5.15
CA ASP A 56 -0.29 -11.86 5.56
C ASP A 56 -1.65 -11.16 5.68
N LEU A 57 -1.69 -9.95 6.25
CA LEU A 57 -2.89 -9.13 6.30
C LEU A 57 -3.43 -8.84 4.88
N LEU A 58 -2.57 -8.42 3.95
CA LEU A 58 -2.95 -8.14 2.57
C LEU A 58 -3.48 -9.40 1.87
N LYS A 59 -2.88 -10.56 2.14
CA LYS A 59 -3.34 -11.85 1.62
C LYS A 59 -4.75 -12.17 2.10
N VAL A 60 -5.03 -12.02 3.40
CA VAL A 60 -6.37 -12.19 3.97
C VAL A 60 -7.38 -11.24 3.31
N ILE A 61 -7.02 -9.97 3.11
CA ILE A 61 -7.89 -8.99 2.45
C ILE A 61 -8.22 -9.40 1.00
N ILE A 62 -7.23 -9.89 0.25
CA ILE A 62 -7.42 -10.35 -1.14
C ILE A 62 -8.31 -11.59 -1.20
N GLU A 63 -8.09 -12.54 -0.29
CA GLU A 63 -8.77 -13.84 -0.27
C GLU A 63 -10.21 -13.75 0.27
N LYS A 64 -10.40 -12.95 1.32
CA LYS A 64 -11.67 -12.89 2.07
C LYS A 64 -12.52 -11.66 1.76
N GLN A 65 -11.92 -10.60 1.21
CA GLN A 65 -12.61 -9.35 0.87
C GLN A 65 -13.53 -8.82 1.99
N PRO A 66 -12.98 -8.60 3.20
CA PRO A 66 -13.77 -8.14 4.34
C PRO A 66 -14.44 -6.80 4.05
N GLN A 67 -15.68 -6.64 4.51
CA GLN A 67 -16.49 -5.44 4.32
C GLN A 67 -16.37 -4.46 5.49
N SER A 68 -15.68 -4.84 6.57
CA SER A 68 -15.47 -3.96 7.72
C SER A 68 -14.18 -4.24 8.48
N LEU A 69 -13.73 -3.26 9.26
CA LEU A 69 -12.60 -3.45 10.19
C LEU A 69 -12.88 -4.47 11.29
N LYS A 70 -14.17 -4.66 11.66
CA LYS A 70 -14.56 -5.66 12.67
C LYS A 70 -14.37 -7.07 12.12
N GLU A 71 -14.86 -7.31 10.92
CA GLU A 71 -14.68 -8.59 10.23
C GLU A 71 -13.19 -8.89 10.01
N LEU A 72 -12.40 -7.89 9.64
CA LEU A 72 -10.95 -8.06 9.49
C LEU A 72 -10.24 -8.36 10.81
N GLU A 73 -10.70 -7.78 11.93
CA GLU A 73 -10.23 -8.13 13.28
C GLU A 73 -10.56 -9.59 13.62
N GLU A 74 -11.78 -10.06 13.35
CA GLU A 74 -12.19 -11.45 13.56
C GLU A 74 -11.38 -12.43 12.70
N LEU A 75 -11.10 -12.09 11.44
CA LEU A 75 -10.32 -12.93 10.51
C LEU A 75 -8.83 -13.01 10.86
N THR A 76 -8.26 -11.96 11.45
CA THR A 76 -6.80 -11.84 11.66
C THR A 76 -6.38 -11.93 13.12
N GLY A 77 -7.32 -11.83 14.06
CA GLY A 77 -7.04 -11.70 15.50
C GLY A 77 -6.34 -10.39 15.89
N ARG A 78 -6.15 -9.46 14.95
CA ARG A 78 -5.47 -8.18 15.21
C ARG A 78 -6.48 -7.14 15.67
N ALA A 79 -6.17 -6.48 16.78
CA ALA A 79 -7.02 -5.43 17.33
C ALA A 79 -7.33 -4.32 16.30
N LYS A 80 -8.59 -3.90 16.22
CA LYS A 80 -9.13 -2.90 15.29
C LYS A 80 -8.33 -1.59 15.24
N PRO A 81 -7.87 -0.99 16.36
CA PRO A 81 -7.02 0.20 16.30
C PRO A 81 -5.67 -0.02 15.61
N ASN A 82 -5.11 -1.23 15.68
CA ASN A 82 -3.85 -1.58 15.02
C ASN A 82 -4.06 -1.79 13.52
N LEU A 83 -5.14 -2.48 13.15
CA LEU A 83 -5.55 -2.63 11.76
C LEU A 83 -5.80 -1.27 11.12
N SER A 84 -6.56 -0.40 11.77
CA SER A 84 -6.85 0.94 11.25
C SER A 84 -5.58 1.76 10.98
N ARG A 85 -4.63 1.77 11.92
CA ARG A 85 -3.35 2.46 11.74
C ARG A 85 -2.53 1.88 10.59
N THR A 86 -2.42 0.54 10.54
CA THR A 86 -1.69 -0.17 9.48
C THR A 86 -2.28 0.11 8.10
N LEU A 87 -3.61 0.00 7.98
CA LEU A 87 -4.32 0.22 6.72
C LEU A 87 -4.21 1.66 6.24
N LYS A 88 -4.27 2.65 7.13
CA LYS A 88 -4.00 4.06 6.78
C LYS A 88 -2.59 4.25 6.22
N THR A 89 -1.59 3.62 6.82
CA THR A 89 -0.22 3.68 6.28
C THR A 89 -0.14 3.03 4.90
N LEU A 90 -0.71 1.84 4.72
CA LEU A 90 -0.74 1.16 3.42
C LEU A 90 -1.49 1.98 2.35
N GLU A 91 -2.57 2.68 2.73
CA GLU A 91 -3.34 3.58 1.87
C GLU A 91 -2.51 4.79 1.43
N GLN A 92 -1.72 5.39 2.33
CA GLN A 92 -0.81 6.49 1.99
C GLN A 92 0.22 6.10 0.93
N TYR A 93 0.63 4.83 0.88
CA TYR A 93 1.51 4.28 -0.16
C TYR A 93 0.73 3.79 -1.40
N GLY A 94 -0.59 3.90 -1.42
CA GLY A 94 -1.46 3.45 -2.52
C GLY A 94 -1.52 1.92 -2.67
N ILE A 95 -1.22 1.19 -1.60
CA ILE A 95 -1.22 -0.29 -1.59
C ILE A 95 -2.62 -0.83 -1.36
N VAL A 96 -3.43 -0.12 -0.58
CA VAL A 96 -4.85 -0.40 -0.33
C VAL A 96 -5.68 0.86 -0.54
N GLU A 97 -6.98 0.71 -0.69
CA GLU A 97 -7.95 1.80 -0.72
C GLU A 97 -8.99 1.56 0.38
N LEU A 98 -9.26 2.57 1.21
CA LEU A 98 -10.30 2.48 2.24
C LEU A 98 -11.56 3.20 1.79
N ALA A 99 -12.60 2.42 1.50
CA ALA A 99 -13.93 2.96 1.26
C ALA A 99 -14.64 3.25 2.58
N ARG A 100 -15.19 4.46 2.73
CA ARG A 100 -16.15 4.76 3.80
C ARG A 100 -17.54 4.40 3.31
N VAL A 101 -18.15 3.42 3.95
CA VAL A 101 -19.55 3.07 3.72
C VAL A 101 -20.35 3.63 4.88
N ASN A 102 -21.21 4.61 4.61
CA ASN A 102 -22.20 5.05 5.58
C ASN A 102 -23.32 4.02 5.55
N ASN A 103 -23.44 3.23 6.61
CA ASN A 103 -24.63 2.42 6.82
C ASN A 103 -25.71 3.37 7.34
N ALA A 104 -26.68 3.69 6.49
CA ALA A 104 -27.90 4.42 6.84
C ALA A 104 -28.79 3.56 7.73
#